data_AF-A0A661MWA6-F1
#
_entry.id   AF-A0A661MWA6-F1
#
_cell.length_a   1.000
_cell.length_b   1.000
_cell.length_c   1.000
_cell.angle_alpha   90.00
_cell.angle_beta   90.00
_cell.angle_gamma   90.00
#
_symmetry.space_group_name_H-M   'P 1'
#
loop_
_entity.id
_entity.type
_entity.pdbx_description
1 polymer ?
#
loop_
_entity_poly.entity_id
_entity_poly.type
_entity_poly.pdbx_seq_one_letter_code
_entity_poly.pdbx_strand_id
1 'polypeptide(L)'
;MKPAKAKAPSARTLKSFFKAMREGNLDRVTAELDRAIDPNTQFDIQGDDEPWSLLYHAVFHRQDEVANCLLDRGATASFGTAGGSSPLHHVRGAALTERLIAAGADPNTASSHGARPLHCTDDVEVARVLLDAGAEVDAEYKGGGTPYERTTDVAMRALLLERGSRGLLATEGVPYPVDSETVSFDKVDASRGAMGLDHEGALWFCGYAGFFRVTDEVVRYMPPGSPAVDAVASAHGVVYLATNQGLLAFRDGKFRQYTPNDSPLHDGHITGMFIVDDEVYLIGYESGAKAKHVSVFDGESWRLLRPGHELPEKCDVHGVMRDAAGRLVLADREDGGIYTLTGDSWVRDDLGKRTFTPKVYVMASHEGVDYFGTHSGLLR
;
A
#
# COMPACT_ATOMS: atom_id res chain seq x y z
N MET A 1 53.59 -8.50 28.87
CA MET A 1 53.70 -9.47 27.74
C MET A 1 52.62 -9.09 26.74
N LYS A 2 52.95 -8.63 25.52
CA LYS A 2 51.94 -8.45 24.46
C LYS A 2 51.45 -9.84 24.04
N PRO A 3 50.14 -10.09 23.86
CA PRO A 3 49.68 -11.38 23.38
C PRO A 3 50.30 -11.64 22.00
N ALA A 4 50.89 -12.81 21.82
CA ALA A 4 51.41 -13.24 20.53
C ALA A 4 50.25 -13.18 19.52
N LYS A 5 50.42 -12.45 18.41
CA LYS A 5 49.43 -12.46 17.32
C LYS A 5 49.23 -13.91 16.89
N ALA A 6 48.01 -14.42 17.05
CA ALA A 6 47.65 -15.75 16.57
C ALA A 6 48.02 -15.87 15.09
N LYS A 7 48.70 -16.96 14.73
CA LYS A 7 49.12 -17.21 13.35
C LYS A 7 47.86 -17.37 12.49
N ALA A 8 47.79 -16.63 11.37
CA ALA A 8 46.63 -16.70 10.48
C ALA A 8 46.33 -18.16 10.08
N PRO A 9 45.04 -18.56 10.04
CA PRO A 9 44.63 -19.93 9.75
C PRO A 9 45.10 -20.37 8.36
N SER A 10 45.48 -21.65 8.23
CA SER A 10 45.89 -22.20 6.94
C SER A 10 44.73 -22.26 5.94
N ALA A 11 44.98 -22.19 4.64
CA ALA A 11 43.95 -22.34 3.61
C ALA A 11 43.16 -23.66 3.73
N ARG A 12 43.82 -24.74 4.18
CA ARG A 12 43.17 -26.02 4.46
C ARG A 12 42.18 -25.92 5.62
N THR A 13 42.55 -25.19 6.67
CA THR A 13 41.70 -24.91 7.84
C THR A 13 40.48 -24.11 7.43
N LEU A 14 40.66 -23.02 6.68
CA LEU A 14 39.55 -22.19 6.18
C LEU A 14 38.60 -22.99 5.29
N LYS A 15 39.12 -23.78 4.35
CA LYS A 15 38.26 -24.63 3.48
C LYS A 15 37.46 -25.66 4.28
N SER A 16 38.09 -26.26 5.28
CA SER A 16 37.46 -27.19 6.23
C SER A 16 36.37 -26.52 7.07
N PHE A 17 36.65 -25.32 7.57
CA PHE A 17 35.74 -24.52 8.36
C PHE A 17 34.53 -24.06 7.53
N PHE A 18 34.75 -23.54 6.32
CA PHE A 18 33.65 -23.13 5.47
C PHE A 18 32.75 -24.29 5.04
N LYS A 19 33.32 -25.48 4.85
CA LYS A 19 32.50 -26.68 4.68
C LYS A 19 31.60 -26.94 5.90
N ALA A 20 32.14 -26.82 7.11
CA ALA A 20 31.36 -27.00 8.34
C ALA A 20 30.20 -26.01 8.47
N MET A 21 30.43 -24.73 8.13
CA MET A 21 29.39 -23.70 8.07
C MET A 21 28.30 -24.04 7.05
N ARG A 22 28.64 -24.49 5.82
CA ARG A 22 27.61 -24.90 4.83
C ARG A 22 26.76 -26.06 5.33
N GLU A 23 27.38 -26.97 6.08
CA GLU A 23 26.72 -28.15 6.66
C GLU A 23 25.98 -27.84 7.97
N GLY A 24 26.11 -26.63 8.54
CA GLY A 24 25.55 -26.28 9.84
C GLY A 24 26.16 -27.09 11.00
N ASN A 25 27.40 -27.58 10.85
CA ASN A 25 28.06 -28.42 11.85
C ASN A 25 28.56 -27.57 13.03
N LEU A 26 27.70 -27.37 14.02
CA LEU A 26 27.96 -26.53 15.19
C LEU A 26 29.24 -26.93 15.94
N ASP A 27 29.46 -28.22 16.19
CA ASP A 27 30.63 -28.69 16.96
C ASP A 27 31.94 -28.27 16.29
N ARG A 28 32.02 -28.47 14.96
CA ARG A 28 33.22 -28.13 14.19
C ARG A 28 33.39 -26.63 14.02
N VAL A 29 32.30 -25.89 13.86
CA VAL A 29 32.34 -24.42 13.81
C VAL A 29 32.87 -23.88 15.15
N THR A 30 32.29 -24.34 16.27
CA THR A 30 32.68 -23.94 17.62
C THR A 30 34.16 -24.22 17.90
N ALA A 31 34.63 -25.44 17.59
CA ALA A 31 36.02 -25.84 17.82
C ALA A 31 37.03 -25.00 17.03
N GLU A 32 36.71 -24.58 15.80
CA GLU A 32 37.62 -23.77 14.98
C GLU A 32 37.58 -22.28 15.36
N LEU A 33 36.42 -21.75 15.79
CA LEU A 33 36.30 -20.40 16.34
C LEU A 33 37.11 -20.25 17.64
N ASP A 34 37.05 -21.23 18.54
CA ASP A 34 37.81 -21.22 19.80
C ASP A 34 39.33 -21.31 19.59
N ARG A 35 39.76 -21.83 18.44
CA ARG A 35 41.17 -22.10 18.17
C ARG A 35 41.86 -21.00 17.37
N ALA A 36 41.25 -20.56 16.27
CA ALA A 36 41.98 -19.82 15.26
C ALA A 36 41.15 -18.93 14.31
N ILE A 37 39.82 -19.07 14.29
CA ILE A 37 38.98 -18.32 13.35
C ILE A 37 38.33 -17.12 14.04
N ASP A 38 38.54 -15.93 13.49
CA ASP A 38 37.82 -14.73 13.91
C ASP A 38 36.34 -14.86 13.51
N PRO A 39 35.37 -14.70 14.42
CA PRO A 39 33.94 -14.76 14.09
C PRO A 39 33.49 -13.72 13.06
N ASN A 40 34.29 -12.68 12.79
CA ASN A 40 34.06 -11.67 11.76
C ASN A 40 34.74 -11.99 10.41
N THR A 41 35.31 -13.19 10.26
CA THR A 41 35.87 -13.65 8.98
C THR A 41 34.80 -13.60 7.89
N GLN A 42 35.20 -13.26 6.66
CA GLN A 42 34.28 -13.30 5.54
C GLN A 42 34.19 -14.72 4.94
N PHE A 43 32.97 -15.13 4.61
CA PHE A 43 32.58 -16.41 4.07
C PHE A 43 32.60 -16.37 2.54
N ASP A 44 33.48 -17.18 1.95
CA ASP A 44 33.58 -17.32 0.51
C ASP A 44 32.48 -18.27 -0.04
N ILE A 45 31.66 -17.74 -0.95
CA ILE A 45 30.55 -18.44 -1.58
C ILE A 45 30.98 -18.73 -3.01
N GLN A 46 30.99 -20.00 -3.38
CA GLN A 46 31.31 -20.37 -4.76
C GLN A 46 30.18 -19.89 -5.69
N GLY A 47 30.49 -18.89 -6.51
CA GLY A 47 29.61 -18.42 -7.59
C GLY A 47 29.01 -17.02 -7.42
N ASP A 48 29.22 -16.37 -6.27
CA ASP A 48 28.90 -14.96 -6.06
C ASP A 48 30.19 -14.12 -6.09
N ASP A 49 30.11 -12.90 -6.62
CA ASP A 49 31.27 -12.01 -6.77
C ASP A 49 31.77 -11.44 -5.42
N GLU A 50 31.05 -11.64 -4.31
CA GLU A 50 31.36 -10.98 -3.02
C GLU A 50 31.12 -11.86 -1.77
N PRO A 51 32.02 -11.81 -0.77
CA PRO A 51 31.94 -12.68 0.40
C PRO A 51 30.99 -12.13 1.49
N TRP A 52 30.30 -13.02 2.22
CA TRP A 52 29.37 -12.66 3.30
C TRP A 52 30.04 -12.65 4.68
N SER A 53 29.43 -12.08 5.71
CA SER A 53 29.86 -12.40 7.09
C SER A 53 29.46 -13.83 7.47
N LEU A 54 30.19 -14.47 8.39
CA LEU A 54 29.79 -15.79 8.93
C LEU A 54 28.39 -15.76 9.53
N LEU A 55 28.08 -14.67 10.26
CA LEU A 55 26.79 -14.49 10.92
C LEU A 55 25.66 -14.36 9.91
N TYR A 56 25.84 -13.59 8.85
CA TYR A 56 24.85 -13.47 7.78
C TYR A 56 24.60 -14.81 7.09
N HIS A 57 25.65 -15.58 6.78
CA HIS A 57 25.49 -16.92 6.23
C HIS A 57 24.63 -17.80 7.14
N ALA A 58 24.93 -17.84 8.45
CA ALA A 58 24.17 -18.63 9.41
C ALA A 58 22.69 -18.21 9.45
N VAL A 59 22.40 -16.91 9.48
CA VAL A 59 21.02 -16.38 9.48
C VAL A 59 20.29 -16.69 8.17
N PHE A 60 20.94 -16.44 7.03
CA PHE A 60 20.37 -16.69 5.70
C PHE A 60 20.00 -18.17 5.50
N HIS A 61 20.86 -19.08 5.97
CA HIS A 61 20.64 -20.52 5.90
C HIS A 61 19.88 -21.12 7.08
N ARG A 62 19.27 -20.30 7.96
CA ARG A 62 18.43 -20.75 9.09
C ARG A 62 19.17 -21.64 10.10
N GLN A 63 20.43 -21.32 10.37
CA GLN A 63 21.28 -22.04 11.31
C GLN A 63 21.37 -21.27 12.64
N ASP A 64 20.25 -21.22 13.38
CA ASP A 64 20.11 -20.36 14.55
C ASP A 64 21.13 -20.68 15.65
N GLU A 65 21.46 -21.95 15.87
CA GLU A 65 22.48 -22.36 16.84
C GLU A 65 23.88 -21.88 16.44
N VAL A 66 24.19 -21.90 15.14
CA VAL A 66 25.45 -21.39 14.62
C VAL A 66 25.50 -19.87 14.72
N ALA A 67 24.40 -19.17 14.38
CA ALA A 67 24.29 -17.72 14.51
C ALA A 67 24.48 -17.29 15.97
N ASN A 68 23.83 -18.00 16.90
CA ASN A 68 23.97 -17.80 18.35
C ASN A 68 25.42 -18.00 18.82
N CYS A 69 26.07 -19.08 18.39
CA CYS A 69 27.48 -19.37 18.70
C CYS A 69 28.44 -18.29 18.20
N LEU A 70 28.17 -17.72 17.01
CA LEU A 70 28.93 -16.61 16.44
C LEU A 70 28.73 -15.32 17.25
N LEU A 71 27.49 -14.99 17.62
CA LEU A 71 27.16 -13.83 18.46
C LEU A 71 27.82 -13.92 19.84
N ASP A 72 27.79 -15.10 20.48
CA ASP A 72 28.44 -15.35 21.77
C ASP A 72 29.96 -15.10 21.74
N ARG A 73 30.57 -15.16 20.55
CA ARG A 73 32.00 -14.94 20.32
C ARG A 73 32.33 -13.54 19.78
N GLY A 74 31.33 -12.65 19.67
CA GLY A 74 31.54 -11.27 19.23
C GLY A 74 31.52 -11.09 17.72
N ALA A 75 30.76 -11.92 16.99
CA ALA A 75 30.41 -11.60 15.62
C ALA A 75 29.63 -10.27 15.56
N THR A 76 30.00 -9.41 14.62
CA THR A 76 29.39 -8.10 14.44
C THR A 76 28.06 -8.26 13.72
N ALA A 77 26.96 -7.85 14.37
CA ALA A 77 25.61 -8.05 13.87
C ALA A 77 25.19 -7.11 12.71
N SER A 78 26.03 -6.13 12.35
CA SER A 78 25.79 -5.20 11.23
C SER A 78 26.42 -5.65 9.90
N PHE A 79 27.41 -6.54 9.91
CA PHE A 79 28.03 -7.02 8.67
C PHE A 79 27.18 -8.13 8.04
N GLY A 80 26.75 -7.94 6.79
CA GLY A 80 26.12 -9.02 6.04
C GLY A 80 26.71 -9.21 4.65
N THR A 81 26.32 -8.39 3.68
CA THR A 81 26.82 -8.45 2.29
C THR A 81 27.41 -7.11 1.87
N ALA A 82 28.24 -7.09 0.82
CA ALA A 82 28.73 -5.83 0.25
C ALA A 82 27.61 -5.04 -0.48
N GLY A 83 26.50 -5.69 -0.84
CA GLY A 83 25.24 -5.05 -1.21
C GLY A 83 24.47 -4.37 -0.06
N GLY A 84 25.02 -4.31 1.15
CA GLY A 84 24.44 -3.59 2.29
C GLY A 84 23.34 -4.35 3.05
N SER A 85 23.03 -5.60 2.68
CA SER A 85 22.11 -6.42 3.47
C SER A 85 22.77 -6.82 4.78
N SER A 86 22.10 -6.59 5.90
CA SER A 86 22.48 -7.05 7.24
C SER A 86 21.78 -8.39 7.59
N PRO A 87 22.24 -9.12 8.63
CA PRO A 87 21.54 -10.30 9.14
C PRO A 87 20.05 -10.07 9.41
N LEU A 88 19.66 -8.88 9.90
CA LEU A 88 18.26 -8.52 10.15
C LEU A 88 17.38 -8.55 8.89
N HIS A 89 17.93 -8.42 7.68
CA HIS A 89 17.13 -8.49 6.45
C HIS A 89 16.58 -9.90 6.20
N HIS A 90 17.24 -10.93 6.72
CA HIS A 90 16.87 -12.32 6.42
C HIS A 90 16.52 -13.12 7.66
N VAL A 91 16.57 -12.52 8.86
CA VAL A 91 16.23 -13.22 10.11
C VAL A 91 14.80 -13.76 10.09
N ARG A 92 14.60 -14.86 10.81
CA ARG A 92 13.31 -15.47 11.10
C ARG A 92 13.26 -15.78 12.60
N GLY A 93 12.07 -15.69 13.18
CA GLY A 93 11.87 -15.88 14.61
C GLY A 93 12.28 -14.68 15.46
N ALA A 94 11.42 -14.34 16.42
CA ALA A 94 11.60 -13.21 17.34
C ALA A 94 12.90 -13.34 18.17
N ALA A 95 13.19 -14.54 18.71
CA ALA A 95 14.33 -14.73 19.61
C ALA A 95 15.70 -14.38 18.98
N LEU A 96 15.96 -14.82 17.74
CA LEU A 96 17.21 -14.48 17.06
C LEU A 96 17.23 -12.99 16.65
N THR A 97 16.08 -12.42 16.30
CA THR A 97 15.93 -10.99 16.00
C THR A 97 16.30 -10.13 17.20
N GLU A 98 15.75 -10.44 18.39
CA GLU A 98 16.08 -9.78 19.65
C GLU A 98 17.57 -9.87 19.95
N ARG A 99 18.17 -11.05 19.75
CA ARG A 99 19.62 -11.24 19.94
C ARG A 99 20.48 -10.41 19.00
N LEU A 100 20.10 -10.30 17.72
CA LEU A 100 20.81 -9.46 16.75
C LEU A 100 20.73 -7.98 17.16
N ILE A 101 19.56 -7.51 17.58
CA ILE A 101 19.36 -6.13 18.06
C ILE A 101 20.17 -5.88 19.34
N ALA A 102 20.15 -6.81 20.29
CA ALA A 102 20.95 -6.73 21.52
C ALA A 102 22.46 -6.72 21.24
N ALA A 103 22.90 -7.35 20.14
CA ALA A 103 24.27 -7.29 19.65
C ALA A 103 24.59 -6.03 18.82
N GLY A 104 23.67 -5.05 18.78
CA GLY A 104 23.88 -3.75 18.15
C GLY A 104 23.53 -3.69 16.66
N ALA A 105 22.76 -4.65 16.12
CA ALA A 105 22.24 -4.53 14.77
C ALA A 105 21.22 -3.38 14.69
N ASP A 106 21.40 -2.49 13.71
CA ASP A 106 20.48 -1.38 13.46
C ASP A 106 19.24 -1.86 12.68
N PRO A 107 18.02 -1.78 13.24
CA PRO A 107 16.78 -2.18 12.57
C PRO A 107 16.47 -1.34 11.32
N ASN A 108 17.17 -0.22 11.13
CA ASN A 108 17.02 0.69 10.00
C ASN A 108 18.11 0.55 8.93
N THR A 109 18.99 -0.44 9.03
CA THR A 109 20.04 -0.66 8.03
C THR A 109 19.43 -0.77 6.63
N ALA A 110 19.85 0.09 5.71
CA ALA A 110 19.38 0.06 4.33
C ALA A 110 20.32 -0.75 3.43
N SER A 111 19.77 -1.69 2.66
CA SER A 111 20.47 -2.33 1.55
C SER A 111 20.80 -1.35 0.42
N SER A 112 21.56 -1.78 -0.59
CA SER A 112 21.90 -0.99 -1.78
C SER A 112 20.68 -0.46 -2.57
N HIS A 113 19.55 -1.16 -2.45
CA HIS A 113 18.27 -0.76 -3.04
C HIS A 113 17.42 0.10 -2.08
N GLY A 114 17.90 0.39 -0.88
CA GLY A 114 17.20 1.14 0.16
C GLY A 114 16.28 0.29 1.03
N ALA A 115 16.06 -1.00 0.71
CA ALA A 115 15.19 -1.87 1.50
C ALA A 115 15.79 -2.05 2.89
N ARG A 116 14.94 -1.96 3.92
CA ARG A 116 15.30 -2.13 5.34
C ARG A 116 14.71 -3.44 5.90
N PRO A 117 15.19 -3.98 7.03
CA PRO A 117 14.70 -5.22 7.63
C PRO A 117 13.17 -5.36 7.69
N LEU A 118 12.46 -4.30 8.08
CA LEU A 118 10.99 -4.31 8.19
C LEU A 118 10.29 -4.57 6.83
N HIS A 119 10.92 -4.24 5.71
CA HIS A 119 10.40 -4.60 4.38
C HIS A 119 10.52 -6.11 4.12
N CYS A 120 11.55 -6.77 4.64
CA CYS A 120 11.95 -8.12 4.23
C CYS A 120 11.29 -9.24 5.05
N THR A 121 10.58 -8.91 6.13
CA THR A 121 9.89 -9.89 6.98
C THR A 121 8.43 -10.06 6.58
N ASP A 122 7.97 -11.30 6.59
CA ASP A 122 6.58 -11.74 6.53
C ASP A 122 6.07 -12.25 7.89
N ASP A 123 6.96 -12.33 8.88
CA ASP A 123 6.67 -12.78 10.23
C ASP A 123 6.29 -11.57 11.11
N VAL A 124 5.04 -11.56 11.59
CA VAL A 124 4.45 -10.48 12.40
C VAL A 124 5.20 -10.28 13.72
N GLU A 125 5.71 -11.35 14.33
CA GLU A 125 6.44 -11.23 15.59
C GLU A 125 7.86 -10.68 15.37
N VAL A 126 8.51 -11.03 14.26
CA VAL A 126 9.76 -10.37 13.85
C VAL A 126 9.53 -8.88 13.58
N ALA A 127 8.44 -8.53 12.87
CA ALA A 127 8.09 -7.13 12.62
C ALA A 127 7.83 -6.37 13.92
N ARG A 128 7.14 -6.98 14.90
CA ARG A 128 6.90 -6.40 16.22
C ARG A 128 8.20 -6.08 16.94
N VAL A 129 9.14 -7.03 16.98
CA VAL A 129 10.46 -6.84 17.58
C VAL A 129 11.25 -5.71 16.88
N LEU A 130 11.21 -5.65 15.55
CA LEU A 130 11.85 -4.58 14.78
C LEU A 130 11.25 -3.20 15.10
N LEU A 131 9.92 -3.10 15.16
CA LEU A 131 9.19 -1.87 15.49
C LEU A 131 9.46 -1.43 16.95
N ASP A 132 9.50 -2.37 17.89
CA ASP A 132 9.88 -2.10 19.30
C ASP A 132 11.31 -1.58 19.42
N ALA A 133 12.20 -1.99 18.52
CA ALA A 133 13.57 -1.49 18.43
C ALA A 133 13.72 -0.18 17.64
N GLY A 134 12.62 0.43 17.17
CA GLY A 134 12.63 1.71 16.47
C GLY A 134 12.82 1.62 14.95
N ALA A 135 12.43 0.51 14.32
CA ALA A 135 12.32 0.46 12.86
C ALA A 135 11.37 1.56 12.34
N GLU A 136 11.78 2.26 11.29
CA GLU A 136 10.96 3.27 10.62
C GLU A 136 9.79 2.58 9.88
N VAL A 137 8.58 2.78 10.41
CA VAL A 137 7.35 2.11 9.96
C VAL A 137 6.97 2.42 8.50
N ASP A 138 7.27 3.64 8.03
CA ASP A 138 6.94 4.15 6.70
C ASP A 138 8.20 4.41 5.85
N ALA A 139 9.33 3.77 6.16
CA ALA A 139 10.53 3.92 5.34
C ALA A 139 10.27 3.45 3.91
N GLU A 140 10.74 4.20 2.92
CA GLU A 140 10.63 3.84 1.51
C GLU A 140 11.94 3.24 0.98
N TYR A 141 11.85 2.47 -0.11
CA TYR A 141 13.01 2.02 -0.87
C TYR A 141 12.82 2.16 -2.38
N LYS A 142 13.93 2.07 -3.13
CA LYS A 142 13.97 2.33 -4.58
C LYS A 142 13.07 1.41 -5.43
N GLY A 143 12.56 0.33 -4.86
CA GLY A 143 11.63 -0.61 -5.50
C GLY A 143 10.14 -0.29 -5.27
N GLY A 144 9.80 0.83 -4.64
CA GLY A 144 8.47 1.46 -4.75
C GLY A 144 7.46 1.10 -3.66
N GLY A 145 7.85 1.14 -2.39
CA GLY A 145 6.86 1.06 -1.31
C GLY A 145 7.44 1.07 0.09
N THR A 146 6.55 1.28 1.05
CA THR A 146 6.75 1.09 2.48
C THR A 146 6.53 -0.37 2.89
N PRO A 147 6.89 -0.77 4.12
CA PRO A 147 6.56 -2.09 4.65
C PRO A 147 5.06 -2.44 4.52
N TYR A 148 4.18 -1.45 4.68
CA TYR A 148 2.72 -1.64 4.57
C TYR A 148 2.29 -2.04 3.15
N GLU A 149 2.83 -1.38 2.14
CA GLU A 149 2.51 -1.67 0.73
C GLU A 149 3.09 -3.00 0.26
N ARG A 150 4.22 -3.43 0.84
CA ARG A 150 4.88 -4.67 0.44
C ARG A 150 4.19 -5.93 0.96
N THR A 151 3.30 -5.80 1.94
CA THR A 151 2.58 -6.92 2.55
C THR A 151 1.11 -6.94 2.16
N THR A 152 0.55 -8.13 2.01
CA THR A 152 -0.89 -8.38 1.89
C THR A 152 -1.45 -9.09 3.12
N ASP A 153 -0.62 -9.38 4.13
CA ASP A 153 -1.05 -10.04 5.36
C ASP A 153 -1.81 -9.05 6.26
N VAL A 154 -3.04 -9.41 6.63
CA VAL A 154 -3.96 -8.55 7.40
C VAL A 154 -3.41 -8.26 8.79
N ALA A 155 -2.80 -9.26 9.45
CA ALA A 155 -2.26 -9.08 10.80
C ALA A 155 -1.02 -8.17 10.78
N MET A 156 -0.17 -8.30 9.76
CA MET A 156 0.96 -7.39 9.54
C MET A 156 0.50 -5.96 9.26
N ARG A 157 -0.51 -5.78 8.40
CA ARG A 157 -1.08 -4.45 8.12
C ARG A 157 -1.67 -3.82 9.37
N ALA A 158 -2.44 -4.59 10.15
CA ALA A 158 -3.00 -4.13 11.41
C ALA A 158 -1.90 -3.70 12.39
N LEU A 159 -0.82 -4.48 12.53
CA LEU A 159 0.33 -4.12 13.35
C LEU A 159 1.00 -2.83 12.86
N LEU A 160 1.21 -2.67 11.55
CA LEU A 160 1.84 -1.48 10.99
C LEU A 160 0.98 -0.22 11.23
N LEU A 161 -0.34 -0.31 11.06
CA LEU A 161 -1.28 0.78 11.40
C LEU A 161 -1.26 1.10 12.89
N GLU A 162 -1.29 0.07 13.76
CA GLU A 162 -1.16 0.22 15.21
C GLU A 162 0.13 0.97 15.58
N ARG A 163 1.23 0.73 14.84
CA ARG A 163 2.52 1.37 15.03
C ARG A 163 2.69 2.69 14.25
N GLY A 164 1.59 3.26 13.75
CA GLY A 164 1.57 4.60 13.17
C GLY A 164 1.92 4.66 11.68
N SER A 165 1.83 3.53 10.96
CA SER A 165 1.93 3.55 9.50
C SER A 165 0.81 4.39 8.89
N ARG A 166 1.14 5.14 7.85
CA ARG A 166 0.14 5.83 7.01
C ARG A 166 -0.57 4.88 6.04
N GLY A 167 -0.34 3.57 6.13
CA GLY A 167 -0.98 2.58 5.28
C GLY A 167 -0.57 2.76 3.82
N LEU A 168 -1.51 2.58 2.90
CA LEU A 168 -1.25 2.83 1.48
C LEU A 168 -0.91 4.29 1.18
N LEU A 169 -1.12 5.26 2.08
CA LEU A 169 -0.80 6.67 1.85
C LEU A 169 0.62 7.06 2.27
N ALA A 170 1.48 6.08 2.54
CA ALA A 170 2.81 6.32 3.09
C ALA A 170 3.84 6.81 2.06
N THR A 171 3.81 6.31 0.81
CA THR A 171 4.80 6.74 -0.20
C THR A 171 4.66 8.20 -0.60
N GLU A 172 5.79 8.83 -0.91
CA GLU A 172 5.87 10.17 -1.47
C GLU A 172 4.86 10.37 -2.61
N GLY A 173 3.92 11.28 -2.33
CA GLY A 173 3.44 12.35 -3.20
C GLY A 173 3.36 12.05 -4.69
N VAL A 174 2.18 12.31 -5.26
CA VAL A 174 2.10 12.78 -6.65
C VAL A 174 3.16 13.86 -6.95
N PRO A 175 3.63 13.98 -8.20
CA PRO A 175 4.53 15.06 -8.64
C PRO A 175 3.88 16.47 -8.61
N TYR A 176 2.69 16.62 -8.03
CA TYR A 176 2.06 17.92 -7.86
C TYR A 176 2.69 18.61 -6.64
N PRO A 177 3.14 19.86 -6.77
CA PRO A 177 3.64 20.61 -5.62
C PRO A 177 2.53 20.66 -4.57
N VAL A 178 2.86 20.21 -3.37
CA VAL A 178 1.97 20.25 -2.19
C VAL A 178 1.95 21.66 -1.58
N ASP A 179 2.54 22.64 -2.26
CA ASP A 179 2.55 24.04 -1.84
C ASP A 179 1.10 24.55 -1.86
N SER A 180 0.43 24.39 -0.73
CA SER A 180 -0.92 24.89 -0.54
C SER A 180 -0.86 26.41 -0.36
N GLU A 181 -1.63 27.15 -1.14
CA GLU A 181 -1.73 28.60 -1.02
C GLU A 181 -3.14 29.01 -0.59
N THR A 182 -3.25 29.90 0.38
CA THR A 182 -4.51 30.59 0.66
C THR A 182 -4.77 31.59 -0.47
N VAL A 183 -5.92 31.48 -1.13
CA VAL A 183 -6.33 32.31 -2.26
C VAL A 183 -7.64 33.02 -1.96
N SER A 184 -7.86 34.16 -2.62
CA SER A 184 -9.14 34.84 -2.58
C SER A 184 -10.19 34.13 -3.42
N PHE A 185 -11.46 34.23 -3.05
CA PHE A 185 -12.56 33.51 -3.71
C PHE A 185 -12.72 33.88 -5.20
N ASP A 186 -12.26 35.06 -5.66
CA ASP A 186 -12.27 35.44 -7.07
C ASP A 186 -11.26 34.67 -7.94
N LYS A 187 -10.33 33.93 -7.32
CA LYS A 187 -9.35 33.05 -8.01
C LYS A 187 -9.83 31.62 -8.16
N VAL A 188 -11.04 31.35 -7.68
CA VAL A 188 -11.72 30.06 -7.81
C VAL A 188 -12.40 29.97 -9.17
N ASP A 189 -12.06 28.92 -9.93
CA ASP A 189 -12.80 28.54 -11.13
C ASP A 189 -13.66 27.31 -10.80
N ALA A 190 -14.97 27.53 -10.72
CA ALA A 190 -15.97 26.46 -10.54
C ALA A 190 -16.78 26.19 -11.82
N SER A 191 -16.31 26.65 -12.99
CA SER A 191 -17.03 26.52 -14.27
C SER A 191 -17.13 25.08 -14.77
N ARG A 192 -16.21 24.21 -14.34
CA ARG A 192 -16.21 22.77 -14.62
C ARG A 192 -15.46 22.04 -13.53
N GLY A 193 -16.05 20.97 -13.00
CA GLY A 193 -15.41 20.08 -12.05
C GLY A 193 -16.45 19.41 -11.16
N ALA A 194 -15.96 18.84 -10.07
CA ALA A 194 -16.75 18.20 -9.03
C ALA A 194 -16.62 18.94 -7.70
N MET A 195 -17.53 18.63 -6.80
CA MET A 195 -17.48 19.09 -5.43
C MET A 195 -17.93 17.97 -4.50
N GLY A 196 -17.42 18.00 -3.29
CA GLY A 196 -17.72 17.01 -2.26
C GLY A 196 -17.32 17.54 -0.90
N LEU A 197 -17.88 16.96 0.16
CA LEU A 197 -17.49 17.29 1.52
C LEU A 197 -16.43 16.31 2.02
N ASP A 198 -15.50 16.79 2.82
CA ASP A 198 -14.66 15.91 3.64
C ASP A 198 -15.35 15.49 4.93
N HIS A 199 -14.71 14.60 5.69
CA HIS A 199 -15.20 14.10 6.98
C HIS A 199 -15.34 15.18 8.06
N GLU A 200 -14.73 16.36 7.89
CA GLU A 200 -14.90 17.53 8.77
C GLU A 200 -16.03 18.46 8.29
N GLY A 201 -16.66 18.15 7.15
CA GLY A 201 -17.69 18.97 6.52
C GLY A 201 -17.15 20.13 5.70
N ALA A 202 -15.83 20.21 5.46
CA ALA A 202 -15.26 21.23 4.60
C ALA A 202 -15.55 20.91 3.13
N LEU A 203 -15.83 21.96 2.35
CA LEU A 203 -16.15 21.80 0.94
C LEU A 203 -14.87 21.69 0.12
N TRP A 204 -14.72 20.57 -0.56
CA TRP A 204 -13.75 20.40 -1.61
C TRP A 204 -14.39 20.69 -2.96
N PHE A 205 -13.67 21.44 -3.78
CA PHE A 205 -14.08 21.66 -5.16
C PHE A 205 -12.85 21.72 -6.05
N CYS A 206 -13.07 21.43 -7.33
CA CYS A 206 -12.02 21.39 -8.33
C CYS A 206 -12.48 22.11 -9.60
N GLY A 207 -11.51 22.65 -10.33
CA GLY A 207 -11.72 23.18 -11.67
C GLY A 207 -10.42 23.40 -12.41
N TYR A 208 -10.47 24.09 -13.56
CA TYR A 208 -9.27 24.32 -14.36
C TYR A 208 -8.20 25.14 -13.64
N ALA A 209 -8.59 25.89 -12.61
CA ALA A 209 -7.69 26.68 -11.77
C ALA A 209 -7.04 25.89 -10.61
N GLY A 210 -7.37 24.60 -10.45
CA GLY A 210 -6.77 23.74 -9.42
C GLY A 210 -7.77 23.00 -8.53
N PHE A 211 -7.26 22.46 -7.42
CA PHE A 211 -8.05 21.80 -6.37
C PHE A 211 -8.04 22.63 -5.11
N PHE A 212 -9.21 22.77 -4.50
CA PHE A 212 -9.41 23.72 -3.44
C PHE A 212 -10.23 23.11 -2.30
N ARG A 213 -9.92 23.55 -1.09
CA ARG A 213 -10.69 23.28 0.12
C ARG A 213 -11.20 24.60 0.68
N VAL A 214 -12.47 24.65 1.01
CA VAL A 214 -13.13 25.81 1.62
C VAL A 214 -13.48 25.47 3.05
N THR A 215 -12.89 26.25 3.95
CA THR A 215 -13.27 26.34 5.36
C THR A 215 -13.62 27.81 5.64
N ASP A 216 -13.03 28.43 6.66
CA ASP A 216 -13.03 29.89 6.80
C ASP A 216 -12.13 30.57 5.74
N GLU A 217 -11.17 29.82 5.21
CA GLU A 217 -10.28 30.23 4.12
C GLU A 217 -10.46 29.32 2.89
N VAL A 218 -10.08 29.82 1.72
CA VAL A 218 -9.97 29.02 0.49
C VAL A 218 -8.51 28.67 0.29
N VAL A 219 -8.19 27.39 0.43
CA VAL A 219 -6.84 26.86 0.24
C VAL A 219 -6.78 26.10 -1.07
N ARG A 220 -5.91 26.51 -1.99
CA ARG A 220 -5.60 25.77 -3.20
C ARG A 220 -4.48 24.78 -2.90
N TYR A 221 -4.75 23.48 -3.10
CA TYR A 221 -3.80 22.38 -2.87
C TYR A 221 -3.07 21.94 -4.13
N MET A 222 -3.62 22.20 -5.31
CA MET A 222 -2.93 21.92 -6.57
C MET A 222 -3.17 23.05 -7.58
N PRO A 223 -2.17 23.40 -8.41
CA PRO A 223 -2.24 24.53 -9.33
C PRO A 223 -3.09 24.25 -10.58
N PRO A 224 -3.33 25.27 -11.43
CA PRO A 224 -3.86 25.06 -12.78
C PRO A 224 -3.01 24.06 -13.58
N GLY A 225 -3.67 23.22 -14.39
CA GLY A 225 -3.01 22.16 -15.18
C GLY A 225 -2.96 20.79 -14.49
N SER A 226 -3.46 20.68 -13.26
CA SER A 226 -3.75 19.41 -12.59
C SER A 226 -4.80 18.58 -13.34
N PRO A 227 -4.89 17.26 -13.04
CA PRO A 227 -5.85 16.36 -13.67
C PRO A 227 -7.28 16.89 -13.56
N ALA A 228 -8.10 16.58 -14.57
CA ALA A 228 -9.53 16.85 -14.44
C ALA A 228 -10.09 15.92 -13.37
N VAL A 229 -10.91 16.46 -12.48
CA VAL A 229 -11.58 15.70 -11.41
C VAL A 229 -13.06 15.65 -11.73
N ASP A 230 -13.58 14.43 -11.83
CA ASP A 230 -14.98 14.16 -12.19
C ASP A 230 -15.84 13.84 -10.96
N ALA A 231 -15.23 13.45 -9.84
CA ALA A 231 -15.94 13.29 -8.56
C ALA A 231 -15.03 13.52 -7.35
N VAL A 232 -15.62 14.01 -6.25
CA VAL A 232 -14.96 14.19 -4.95
C VAL A 232 -15.82 13.55 -3.87
N ALA A 233 -15.20 12.75 -3.01
CA ALA A 233 -15.88 12.14 -1.87
C ALA A 233 -14.88 11.88 -0.74
N SER A 234 -15.39 11.61 0.46
CA SER A 234 -14.57 11.26 1.61
C SER A 234 -15.05 9.95 2.22
N ALA A 235 -14.10 9.08 2.54
CA ALA A 235 -14.30 7.81 3.24
C ALA A 235 -13.02 7.46 3.99
N HIS A 236 -13.10 6.68 5.07
CA HIS A 236 -11.92 6.24 5.84
C HIS A 236 -10.99 7.39 6.33
N GLY A 237 -11.53 8.60 6.57
CA GLY A 237 -10.73 9.78 6.94
C GLY A 237 -9.84 10.31 5.80
N VAL A 238 -10.11 9.93 4.56
CA VAL A 238 -9.37 10.32 3.35
C VAL A 238 -10.31 11.02 2.38
N VAL A 239 -9.84 12.09 1.75
CA VAL A 239 -10.54 12.75 0.64
C VAL A 239 -10.07 12.15 -0.66
N TYR A 240 -10.98 11.54 -1.42
CA TYR A 240 -10.69 10.97 -2.71
C TYR A 240 -11.12 11.94 -3.82
N LEU A 241 -10.30 12.01 -4.88
CA LEU A 241 -10.61 12.72 -6.13
C LEU A 241 -10.53 11.69 -7.27
N ALA A 242 -11.66 11.41 -7.90
CA ALA A 242 -11.71 10.62 -9.13
C ALA A 242 -11.25 11.49 -10.29
N THR A 243 -10.20 11.09 -10.99
CA THR A 243 -9.57 11.91 -12.03
C THR A 243 -9.50 11.20 -13.39
N ASN A 244 -9.18 11.98 -14.42
CA ASN A 244 -8.82 11.44 -15.73
C ASN A 244 -7.42 10.79 -15.79
N GLN A 245 -6.74 10.64 -14.65
CA GLN A 245 -5.44 9.97 -14.52
C GLN A 245 -5.40 8.98 -13.33
N GLY A 246 -6.56 8.54 -12.85
CA GLY A 246 -6.70 7.57 -11.76
C GLY A 246 -7.33 8.18 -10.52
N LEU A 247 -7.12 7.55 -9.37
CA LEU A 247 -7.68 8.00 -8.09
C LEU A 247 -6.62 8.76 -7.32
N LEU A 248 -6.91 10.01 -6.94
CA LEU A 248 -6.11 10.73 -5.94
C LEU A 248 -6.73 10.52 -4.56
N ALA A 249 -5.89 10.28 -3.56
CA ALA A 249 -6.27 10.17 -2.16
C ALA A 249 -5.50 11.21 -1.36
N PHE A 250 -6.20 12.05 -0.62
CA PHE A 250 -5.66 13.14 0.18
C PHE A 250 -5.91 12.91 1.67
N ARG A 251 -4.84 13.02 2.46
CA ARG A 251 -4.91 13.02 3.92
C ARG A 251 -3.70 13.76 4.49
N ASP A 252 -3.91 14.56 5.53
CA ASP A 252 -2.87 15.28 6.27
C ASP A 252 -1.93 16.10 5.37
N GLY A 253 -2.51 16.79 4.39
CA GLY A 253 -1.76 17.62 3.46
C GLY A 253 -1.07 16.83 2.34
N LYS A 254 -1.11 15.50 2.31
CA LYS A 254 -0.41 14.70 1.30
C LYS A 254 -1.39 14.02 0.35
N PHE A 255 -0.98 13.91 -0.91
CA PHE A 255 -1.71 13.15 -1.92
C PHE A 255 -0.97 11.86 -2.31
N ARG A 256 -1.73 10.80 -2.56
CA ARG A 256 -1.30 9.61 -3.30
C ARG A 256 -2.13 9.47 -4.57
N GLN A 257 -1.51 9.03 -5.65
CA GLN A 257 -2.22 8.60 -6.86
C GLN A 257 -2.19 7.09 -6.99
N TYR A 258 -3.35 6.51 -7.33
CA TYR A 258 -3.47 5.14 -7.80
C TYR A 258 -3.74 5.17 -9.29
N THR A 259 -2.99 4.39 -10.04
CA THR A 259 -3.09 4.25 -11.50
C THR A 259 -3.37 2.80 -11.88
N PRO A 260 -3.80 2.52 -13.12
CA PRO A 260 -3.93 1.14 -13.59
C PRO A 260 -2.64 0.30 -13.58
N ASN A 261 -1.48 0.95 -13.44
CA ASN A 261 -0.19 0.27 -13.43
C ASN A 261 0.23 -0.22 -12.02
N ASP A 262 -0.23 0.47 -10.98
CA ASP A 262 0.16 0.23 -9.58
C ASP A 262 -1.01 -0.21 -8.69
N SER A 263 -2.20 -0.34 -9.26
CA SER A 263 -3.41 -0.76 -8.57
C SER A 263 -4.31 -1.60 -9.48
N PRO A 264 -5.27 -2.37 -8.94
CA PRO A 264 -6.30 -3.06 -9.71
C PRO A 264 -7.32 -2.13 -10.39
N LEU A 265 -7.08 -0.82 -10.44
CA LEU A 265 -7.84 0.09 -11.28
C LEU A 265 -7.77 -0.41 -12.71
N HIS A 266 -8.94 -0.69 -13.30
CA HIS A 266 -9.00 -1.16 -14.67
C HIS A 266 -8.87 0.00 -15.68
N ASP A 267 -9.16 1.23 -15.26
CA ASP A 267 -9.23 2.41 -16.11
C ASP A 267 -8.48 3.59 -15.49
N GLY A 268 -7.79 4.35 -16.34
CA GLY A 268 -7.11 5.57 -15.93
C GLY A 268 -8.05 6.76 -15.84
N HIS A 269 -9.19 6.74 -16.55
CA HIS A 269 -10.19 7.80 -16.44
C HIS A 269 -11.38 7.33 -15.61
N ILE A 270 -11.44 7.81 -14.36
CA ILE A 270 -12.55 7.56 -13.44
C ILE A 270 -13.57 8.68 -13.59
N THR A 271 -14.78 8.34 -14.04
CA THR A 271 -15.87 9.32 -14.29
C THR A 271 -16.94 9.35 -13.21
N GLY A 272 -16.93 8.38 -12.30
CA GLY A 272 -17.88 8.32 -11.21
C GLY A 272 -17.24 7.71 -9.98
N MET A 273 -17.59 8.25 -8.81
CA MET A 273 -17.18 7.73 -7.51
C MET A 273 -18.36 7.81 -6.55
N PHE A 274 -18.62 6.70 -5.86
CA PHE A 274 -19.74 6.57 -4.93
C PHE A 274 -19.23 5.96 -3.63
N ILE A 275 -19.68 6.48 -2.50
CA ILE A 275 -19.39 5.90 -1.19
C ILE A 275 -20.60 5.09 -0.75
N VAL A 276 -20.41 3.79 -0.56
CA VAL A 276 -21.46 2.87 -0.11
C VAL A 276 -20.89 1.99 0.99
N ASP A 277 -21.49 2.04 2.17
CA ASP A 277 -21.04 1.32 3.36
C ASP A 277 -19.55 1.58 3.69
N ASP A 278 -19.14 2.85 3.59
CA ASP A 278 -17.75 3.34 3.70
C ASP A 278 -16.82 2.90 2.55
N GLU A 279 -17.21 2.00 1.66
CA GLU A 279 -16.37 1.60 0.52
C GLU A 279 -16.46 2.59 -0.66
N VAL A 280 -15.32 2.80 -1.34
CA VAL A 280 -15.19 3.70 -2.49
C VAL A 280 -15.39 2.93 -3.79
N TYR A 281 -16.53 3.10 -4.43
CA TYR A 281 -16.86 2.50 -5.72
C TYR A 281 -16.46 3.42 -6.87
N LEU A 282 -15.56 2.96 -7.74
CA LEU A 282 -14.97 3.73 -8.83
C LEU A 282 -15.39 3.18 -10.19
N ILE A 283 -15.91 4.08 -11.01
CA ILE A 283 -16.45 3.78 -12.34
C ILE A 283 -15.57 4.41 -13.42
N GLY A 284 -14.97 3.57 -14.25
CA GLY A 284 -14.09 3.96 -15.35
C GLY A 284 -14.80 4.17 -16.69
N TYR A 285 -14.27 5.03 -17.56
CA TYR A 285 -14.92 5.42 -18.82
C TYR A 285 -14.28 4.86 -20.09
N GLU A 286 -12.97 4.76 -20.18
CA GLU A 286 -12.24 4.49 -21.42
C GLU A 286 -12.05 3.01 -21.76
N SER A 287 -12.46 2.08 -20.90
CA SER A 287 -12.30 0.66 -21.22
C SER A 287 -13.07 0.30 -22.50
N GLY A 288 -12.40 -0.25 -23.52
CA GLY A 288 -13.05 -0.70 -24.76
C GLY A 288 -13.99 -1.91 -24.58
N ALA A 289 -14.25 -2.32 -23.34
CA ALA A 289 -15.12 -3.44 -23.00
C ALA A 289 -16.59 -3.07 -23.24
N LYS A 290 -17.39 -4.06 -23.65
CA LYS A 290 -18.84 -3.91 -23.87
C LYS A 290 -19.63 -3.68 -22.58
N ALA A 291 -19.10 -4.12 -21.45
CA ALA A 291 -19.65 -3.90 -20.12
C ALA A 291 -18.50 -3.47 -19.21
N LYS A 292 -18.75 -2.52 -18.32
CA LYS A 292 -17.71 -1.87 -17.52
C LYS A 292 -17.50 -2.60 -16.19
N HIS A 293 -16.25 -2.63 -15.75
CA HIS A 293 -15.90 -3.11 -14.42
C HIS A 293 -16.08 -1.97 -13.40
N VAL A 294 -16.24 -2.33 -12.13
CA VAL A 294 -16.22 -1.38 -11.02
C VAL A 294 -15.09 -1.78 -10.08
N SER A 295 -14.11 -0.89 -9.92
CA SER A 295 -13.06 -1.05 -8.92
C SER A 295 -13.61 -0.54 -7.59
N VAL A 296 -13.45 -1.31 -6.52
CA VAL A 296 -13.89 -0.90 -5.19
C VAL A 296 -12.72 -0.96 -4.23
N PHE A 297 -12.61 0.09 -3.43
CA PHE A 297 -11.54 0.29 -2.47
C PHE A 297 -12.14 0.47 -1.08
N ASP A 298 -11.71 -0.37 -0.14
CA ASP A 298 -12.19 -0.36 1.26
C ASP A 298 -11.28 0.45 2.21
N GLY A 299 -10.33 1.21 1.65
CA GLY A 299 -9.31 1.95 2.40
C GLY A 299 -7.98 1.21 2.53
N GLU A 300 -7.97 -0.12 2.35
CA GLU A 300 -6.78 -0.95 2.51
C GLU A 300 -6.50 -1.86 1.31
N SER A 301 -7.54 -2.30 0.63
CA SER A 301 -7.52 -3.35 -0.37
C SER A 301 -8.44 -3.01 -1.53
N TRP A 302 -8.10 -3.58 -2.69
CA TRP A 302 -8.83 -3.36 -3.93
C TRP A 302 -9.55 -4.65 -4.33
N ARG A 303 -10.82 -4.52 -4.68
CA ARG A 303 -11.61 -5.58 -5.34
C ARG A 303 -12.15 -5.09 -6.67
N LEU A 304 -12.31 -6.01 -7.62
CA LEU A 304 -12.83 -5.71 -8.96
C LEU A 304 -14.14 -6.45 -9.17
N LEU A 305 -15.22 -5.71 -9.32
CA LEU A 305 -16.53 -6.26 -9.67
C LEU A 305 -16.63 -6.41 -11.19
N ARG A 306 -17.00 -7.61 -11.64
CA ARG A 306 -17.00 -7.97 -13.07
C ARG A 306 -18.41 -8.24 -13.60
N PRO A 307 -18.71 -7.79 -14.84
CA PRO A 307 -19.93 -8.19 -15.55
C PRO A 307 -20.07 -9.72 -15.63
N GLY A 308 -21.26 -10.22 -15.28
CA GLY A 308 -21.60 -11.64 -15.33
C GLY A 308 -21.12 -12.45 -14.11
N HIS A 309 -20.45 -11.80 -13.16
CA HIS A 309 -20.08 -12.39 -11.88
C HIS A 309 -20.71 -11.59 -10.74
N GLU A 310 -20.05 -10.52 -10.26
CA GLU A 310 -20.61 -9.65 -9.23
C GLU A 310 -21.56 -8.58 -9.79
N LEU A 311 -21.48 -8.27 -11.09
CA LEU A 311 -22.33 -7.30 -11.79
C LEU A 311 -23.24 -8.00 -12.80
N PRO A 312 -24.36 -7.38 -13.22
CA PRO A 312 -25.14 -7.90 -14.33
C PRO A 312 -24.30 -8.05 -15.61
N GLU A 313 -24.59 -9.07 -16.43
CA GLU A 313 -23.77 -9.47 -17.59
C GLU A 313 -23.60 -8.36 -18.65
N LYS A 314 -24.58 -7.46 -18.77
CA LYS A 314 -24.59 -6.35 -19.73
C LYS A 314 -24.93 -5.03 -19.04
N CYS A 315 -24.15 -4.71 -18.01
CA CYS A 315 -24.33 -3.46 -17.27
C CYS A 315 -23.19 -2.46 -17.55
N ASP A 316 -23.54 -1.25 -17.98
CA ASP A 316 -22.65 -0.07 -17.94
C ASP A 316 -22.96 0.75 -16.69
N VAL A 317 -22.37 0.34 -15.56
CA VAL A 317 -22.65 0.94 -14.26
C VAL A 317 -22.30 2.42 -14.30
N HIS A 318 -23.25 3.29 -13.94
CA HIS A 318 -23.05 4.74 -13.86
C HIS A 318 -23.36 5.31 -12.48
N GLY A 319 -24.04 4.55 -11.64
CA GLY A 319 -24.35 4.93 -10.27
C GLY A 319 -24.45 3.70 -9.38
N VAL A 320 -24.06 3.87 -8.12
CA VAL A 320 -24.14 2.85 -7.07
C VAL A 320 -24.67 3.51 -5.81
N MET A 321 -25.65 2.88 -5.15
CA MET A 321 -26.13 3.31 -3.83
C MET A 321 -26.71 2.15 -3.03
N ARG A 322 -27.08 2.44 -1.78
CA ARG A 322 -28.05 1.64 -1.03
C ARG A 322 -29.43 2.26 -1.21
N ASP A 323 -30.44 1.43 -1.49
CA ASP A 323 -31.84 1.87 -1.45
C ASP A 323 -32.34 2.04 -0.01
N ALA A 324 -33.58 2.51 0.12
CA ALA A 324 -34.25 2.71 1.41
C ALA A 324 -34.40 1.41 2.23
N ALA A 325 -34.28 0.25 1.59
CA ALA A 325 -34.29 -1.07 2.22
C ALA A 325 -32.88 -1.62 2.51
N GLY A 326 -31.81 -0.86 2.26
CA GLY A 326 -30.42 -1.27 2.48
C GLY A 326 -29.87 -2.23 1.42
N ARG A 327 -30.55 -2.39 0.28
CA ARG A 327 -30.08 -3.24 -0.82
C ARG A 327 -29.16 -2.45 -1.75
N LEU A 328 -28.18 -3.13 -2.33
CA LEU A 328 -27.28 -2.51 -3.29
C LEU A 328 -28.04 -2.29 -4.60
N VAL A 329 -27.98 -1.07 -5.12
CA VAL A 329 -28.64 -0.66 -6.36
C VAL A 329 -27.63 -0.06 -7.32
N LEU A 330 -27.73 -0.46 -8.58
CA LEU A 330 -26.94 0.06 -9.69
C LEU A 330 -27.84 0.75 -10.71
N ALA A 331 -27.36 1.85 -11.28
CA ALA A 331 -27.93 2.42 -12.50
C ALA A 331 -27.06 2.07 -13.70
N ASP A 332 -27.70 1.67 -14.79
CA ASP A 332 -27.08 1.41 -16.08
C ASP A 332 -27.22 2.61 -17.02
N ARG A 333 -26.12 3.00 -17.67
CA ARG A 333 -26.07 4.13 -18.61
C ARG A 333 -26.67 3.85 -19.99
N GLU A 334 -26.47 2.64 -20.51
CA GLU A 334 -26.80 2.22 -21.87
C GLU A 334 -28.28 1.88 -22.01
N ASP A 335 -28.82 1.07 -21.11
CA ASP A 335 -30.23 0.65 -21.13
C ASP A 335 -31.13 1.48 -20.20
N GLY A 336 -30.55 2.36 -19.37
CA GLY A 336 -31.27 3.23 -18.43
C GLY A 336 -31.98 2.45 -17.31
N GLY A 337 -31.61 1.20 -17.09
CA GLY A 337 -32.17 0.32 -16.08
C GLY A 337 -31.64 0.60 -14.69
N ILE A 338 -32.48 0.32 -13.70
CA ILE A 338 -32.08 0.24 -12.30
C ILE A 338 -32.03 -1.23 -11.95
N TYR A 339 -30.95 -1.67 -11.31
CA TYR A 339 -30.73 -3.06 -10.91
C TYR A 339 -30.57 -3.12 -9.40
N THR A 340 -31.37 -3.94 -8.75
CA THR A 340 -31.35 -4.14 -7.31
C THR A 340 -30.85 -5.54 -6.98
N LEU A 341 -29.83 -5.64 -6.12
CA LEU A 341 -29.29 -6.92 -5.67
C LEU A 341 -30.27 -7.56 -4.67
N THR A 342 -30.81 -8.72 -5.05
CA THR A 342 -31.76 -9.49 -4.23
C THR A 342 -31.21 -10.90 -4.02
N GLY A 343 -30.76 -11.19 -2.79
CA GLY A 343 -29.95 -12.38 -2.53
C GLY A 343 -28.64 -12.29 -3.32
N ASP A 344 -28.38 -13.30 -4.15
CA ASP A 344 -27.17 -13.38 -4.99
C ASP A 344 -27.44 -13.00 -6.47
N SER A 345 -28.61 -12.45 -6.78
CA SER A 345 -29.02 -12.13 -8.16
C SER A 345 -29.40 -10.66 -8.32
N TRP A 346 -29.03 -10.07 -9.45
CA TRP A 346 -29.48 -8.74 -9.85
C TRP A 346 -30.86 -8.81 -10.49
N VAL A 347 -31.81 -8.04 -9.93
CA VAL A 347 -33.16 -7.89 -10.47
C VAL A 347 -33.28 -6.50 -11.08
N ARG A 348 -33.65 -6.42 -12.36
CA ARG A 348 -33.90 -5.14 -13.03
C ARG A 348 -35.27 -4.60 -12.61
N ASP A 349 -35.32 -3.41 -12.07
CA ASP A 349 -36.55 -2.72 -11.74
C ASP A 349 -37.25 -2.23 -13.03
N ASP A 350 -38.52 -2.58 -13.18
CA ASP A 350 -39.36 -2.09 -14.27
C ASP A 350 -40.01 -0.77 -13.84
N LEU A 351 -39.33 0.35 -14.09
CA LEU A 351 -39.88 1.69 -13.86
C LEU A 351 -41.09 2.02 -14.75
N GLY A 352 -41.56 1.08 -15.58
CA GLY A 352 -42.68 1.25 -16.49
C GLY A 352 -42.29 2.06 -17.73
N LYS A 353 -42.72 1.59 -18.90
CA LYS A 353 -42.45 2.20 -20.22
C LYS A 353 -42.92 3.65 -20.44
N ARG A 354 -43.37 4.39 -19.42
CA ARG A 354 -44.14 5.62 -19.64
C ARG A 354 -43.37 6.89 -19.92
N THR A 355 -42.06 6.96 -19.73
CA THR A 355 -41.32 8.19 -20.08
C THR A 355 -39.83 7.95 -20.19
N PHE A 356 -39.37 7.58 -21.39
CA PHE A 356 -37.95 7.49 -21.79
C PHE A 356 -37.14 6.45 -21.01
N THR A 357 -36.11 5.86 -21.60
CA THR A 357 -35.04 5.19 -20.84
C THR A 357 -34.32 6.29 -20.07
N PRO A 358 -34.59 6.49 -18.77
CA PRO A 358 -33.99 7.60 -18.06
C PRO A 358 -32.52 7.24 -17.89
N LYS A 359 -31.62 7.96 -18.55
CA LYS A 359 -30.22 7.97 -18.11
C LYS A 359 -30.24 8.54 -16.70
N VAL A 360 -30.04 7.68 -15.71
CA VAL A 360 -29.95 8.07 -14.30
C VAL A 360 -28.53 8.59 -14.10
N TYR A 361 -28.42 9.86 -13.72
CA TYR A 361 -27.13 10.54 -13.52
C TYR A 361 -26.75 10.62 -12.04
N VAL A 362 -27.76 10.67 -11.17
CA VAL A 362 -27.58 10.80 -9.72
C VAL A 362 -28.59 9.90 -9.04
N MET A 363 -28.15 9.24 -7.98
CA MET A 363 -28.97 8.37 -7.15
C MET A 363 -28.71 8.73 -5.69
N ALA A 364 -29.77 8.79 -4.89
CA ALA A 364 -29.64 8.99 -3.46
C ALA A 364 -30.82 8.34 -2.73
N SER A 365 -30.58 7.82 -1.54
CA SER A 365 -31.64 7.45 -0.60
C SER A 365 -31.60 8.39 0.59
N HIS A 366 -32.76 8.94 0.94
CA HIS A 366 -32.89 9.86 2.07
C HIS A 366 -34.25 9.67 2.75
N GLU A 367 -34.23 9.56 4.08
CA GLU A 367 -35.45 9.39 4.91
C GLU A 367 -36.40 8.28 4.41
N GLY A 368 -35.82 7.16 3.96
CA GLY A 368 -36.58 6.00 3.47
C GLY A 368 -37.22 6.19 2.10
N VAL A 369 -36.74 7.16 1.32
CA VAL A 369 -37.19 7.45 -0.04
C VAL A 369 -35.99 7.40 -0.98
N ASP A 370 -36.15 6.73 -2.11
CA ASP A 370 -35.14 6.64 -3.16
C ASP A 370 -35.38 7.69 -4.23
N TYR A 371 -34.33 8.38 -4.62
CA TYR A 371 -34.36 9.47 -5.58
C TYR A 371 -33.46 9.15 -6.76
N PHE A 372 -34.00 9.26 -7.96
CA PHE A 372 -33.26 9.04 -9.21
C PHE A 372 -33.32 10.29 -10.07
N GLY A 373 -32.20 11.00 -10.15
CA GLY A 373 -32.03 12.17 -11.00
C GLY A 373 -31.77 11.74 -12.44
N THR A 374 -32.66 12.16 -13.35
CA THR A 374 -32.61 11.82 -14.78
C THR A 374 -32.54 13.09 -15.61
N HIS A 375 -32.24 12.98 -16.91
CA HIS A 375 -32.31 14.14 -17.81
C HIS A 375 -33.71 14.79 -17.85
N SER A 376 -34.75 14.01 -17.61
CA SER A 376 -36.15 14.43 -17.72
C SER A 376 -36.75 14.89 -16.39
N GLY A 377 -35.98 14.85 -15.29
CA GLY A 377 -36.44 15.22 -13.96
C GLY A 377 -36.06 14.21 -12.88
N LEU A 378 -36.65 14.39 -11.71
CA LEU A 378 -36.41 13.60 -10.50
C LEU A 378 -37.52 12.55 -10.33
N LEU A 379 -37.14 11.28 -10.28
CA LEU A 379 -38.03 10.18 -9.90
C LEU A 379 -37.92 9.95 -8.39
N ARG A 380 -39.04 9.59 -7.77
CA ARG A 380 -39.21 9.30 -6.34
C ARG A 380 -39.86 7.93 -6.16
#